data_AF-A0A2N2CTA9-F1
#
_entry.id   AF-A0A2N2CTA9-F1
#
_cell.length_a   1.000
_cell.length_b   1.000
_cell.length_c   1.000
_cell.angle_alpha   90.00
_cell.angle_beta   90.00
_cell.angle_gamma   90.00
#
_symmetry.space_group_name_H-M   'P 1'
#
loop_
_entity.id
_entity.type
_entity.pdbx_description
1 polymer ?
#
loop_
_entity_poly.entity_id
_entity_poly.type
_entity_poly.pdbx_seq_one_letter_code
_entity_poly.pdbx_strand_id
1 'polypeptide(L)' 'MEQIAATIAEWKVDGAINITLHSCLPFGIEARNVGKACESCGVPYLHLETDFYPGDEGQLRTRIEAFLEMVQQRKNQL' A
#
# COMPACT_ATOMS: atom_id res chain seq x y z
N MET A 1 -12.01 -10.52 0.45
CA MET A 1 -11.17 -9.51 -0.23
C MET A 1 -11.34 -9.48 -1.75
N GLU A 2 -12.44 -10.02 -2.28
CA GLU A 2 -12.68 -10.10 -3.74
C GLU A 2 -12.72 -8.72 -4.42
N GLN A 3 -13.35 -7.73 -3.78
CA GLN A 3 -13.41 -6.36 -4.31
C GLN A 3 -12.03 -5.74 -4.56
N ILE A 4 -11.04 -6.03 -3.71
CA ILE A 4 -9.67 -5.52 -3.86
C ILE A 4 -9.02 -6.13 -5.09
N ALA A 5 -9.13 -7.45 -5.26
CA ALA A 5 -8.60 -8.15 -6.42
C ALA A 5 -9.28 -7.68 -7.73
N ALA A 6 -10.60 -7.49 -7.70
CA ALA A 6 -11.35 -6.94 -8.83
C ALA A 6 -10.84 -5.54 -9.22
N THR A 7 -10.67 -4.66 -8.22
CA THR A 7 -10.16 -3.28 -8.44
C THR A 7 -8.73 -3.29 -8.99
N ILE A 8 -7.86 -4.15 -8.45
CA ILE A 8 -6.48 -4.32 -8.93
C ILE A 8 -6.46 -4.70 -10.42
N ALA A 9 -7.28 -5.67 -10.81
CA ALA A 9 -7.36 -6.16 -12.18
C ALA A 9 -7.97 -5.11 -13.13
N GLU A 10 -9.06 -4.46 -12.72
CA GLU A 10 -9.76 -3.46 -13.51
C GLU A 10 -8.86 -2.24 -13.80
N TRP A 11 -8.15 -1.76 -12.78
CA TRP A 11 -7.37 -0.53 -12.87
C TRP A 11 -5.91 -0.77 -13.27
N LYS A 12 -5.51 -2.05 -13.45
CA LYS A 12 -4.13 -2.45 -13.79
C LYS A 12 -3.11 -1.88 -12.80
N VAL A 13 -3.39 -2.08 -11.51
CA VAL A 13 -2.61 -1.50 -10.42
C VAL A 13 -1.19 -2.08 -10.37
N ASP A 14 -0.19 -1.19 -10.36
CA ASP A 14 1.24 -1.55 -10.29
C ASP A 14 1.77 -1.68 -8.86
N GLY A 15 1.08 -1.07 -7.90
CA GLY A 15 1.41 -1.07 -6.48
C GLY A 15 0.26 -0.47 -5.67
N ALA A 16 0.06 -0.96 -4.45
CA ALA A 16 -1.01 -0.52 -3.56
C ALA A 16 -0.44 0.09 -2.28
N ILE A 17 -0.92 1.29 -1.92
CA ILE A 17 -0.62 1.92 -0.64
C ILE A 17 -1.90 1.96 0.17
N ASN A 18 -1.87 1.40 1.38
CA ASN A 18 -2.95 1.50 2.35
C ASN A 18 -2.52 2.44 3.48
N ILE A 19 -3.36 3.41 3.79
CA ILE A 19 -3.10 4.42 4.81
C ILE A 19 -4.15 4.24 5.91
N THR A 20 -3.70 4.04 7.14
CA THR A 20 -4.56 4.02 8.31
C THR A 20 -4.27 5.20 9.21
N LEU A 21 -5.30 5.72 9.87
CA LEU A 21 -5.12 6.75 10.89
C LEU A 21 -4.68 6.10 12.21
N HIS A 22 -3.86 6.81 12.98
CA HIS A 22 -3.53 6.37 14.34
C HIS A 22 -4.79 6.04 15.15
N SER A 23 -4.75 4.92 15.85
CA SER A 23 -5.89 4.35 16.62
C SER A 23 -7.09 3.85 15.78
N CYS A 24 -6.98 3.79 14.45
CA CYS A 24 -8.00 3.19 13.59
C CYS A 24 -7.93 1.66 13.63
N LEU A 25 -8.22 1.06 14.79
CA LEU A 25 -8.04 -0.36 15.10
C LEU A 25 -8.64 -1.33 14.06
N PRO A 26 -9.90 -1.16 13.60
CA PRO A 26 -10.48 -2.10 12.63
C PRO A 26 -9.68 -2.14 11.32
N PHE A 27 -9.31 -0.97 10.80
CA PHE A 27 -8.58 -0.86 9.54
C PHE A 27 -7.10 -1.22 9.70
N GLY A 28 -6.49 -0.95 10.86
CA GLY A 28 -5.15 -1.40 11.20
C GLY A 28 -5.05 -2.92 11.25
N ILE A 29 -6.05 -3.61 11.81
CA ILE A 29 -6.14 -5.08 11.78
C ILE A 29 -6.37 -5.57 10.35
N GLU A 30 -7.32 -4.96 9.63
CA GLU A 30 -7.69 -5.38 8.28
C GLU A 30 -6.60 -5.12 7.24
N ALA A 31 -5.67 -4.18 7.48
CA ALA A 31 -4.53 -3.89 6.62
C ALA A 31 -3.68 -5.13 6.31
N ARG A 32 -3.64 -6.11 7.22
CA ARG A 32 -2.97 -7.40 6.98
C ARG A 32 -3.69 -8.22 5.92
N ASN A 33 -5.01 -8.25 5.94
CA ASN A 33 -5.83 -8.98 4.98
C ASN A 33 -5.78 -8.31 3.61
N VAL A 34 -5.74 -6.97 3.57
CA VAL A 34 -5.50 -6.19 2.34
C VAL A 34 -4.14 -6.56 1.73
N GLY A 35 -3.08 -6.57 2.55
CA GLY A 35 -1.74 -6.95 2.08
C GLY A 35 -1.70 -8.34 1.46
N LYS A 36 -2.29 -9.34 2.12
CA LYS A 36 -2.41 -10.71 1.57
C LYS A 36 -3.17 -10.75 0.24
N ALA A 37 -4.21 -9.95 0.08
CA ALA A 37 -4.96 -9.88 -1.17
C ALA A 37 -4.10 -9.30 -2.30
N CYS A 38 -3.39 -8.19 -2.05
CA CYS A 38 -2.45 -7.60 -3.01
C CYS A 38 -1.33 -8.58 -3.39
N GLU A 39 -0.73 -9.25 -2.40
CA GLU A 39 0.30 -10.28 -2.62
C GLU A 39 -0.20 -11.42 -3.50
N SER A 40 -1.44 -11.90 -3.27
CA SER A 40 -2.06 -12.95 -4.10
C SER A 40 -2.29 -12.53 -5.55
N CYS A 41 -2.47 -11.23 -5.80
CA CYS A 41 -2.54 -10.64 -7.14
C CYS A 41 -1.15 -10.30 -7.71
N GLY A 42 -0.07 -10.57 -6.98
CA GLY A 42 1.29 -10.23 -7.38
C GLY A 42 1.60 -8.73 -7.31
N VAL A 43 0.79 -7.92 -6.64
CA VAL A 43 0.96 -6.46 -6.56
C VAL A 43 1.76 -6.08 -5.30
N PRO A 44 2.84 -5.28 -5.41
CA PRO A 44 3.55 -4.71 -4.27
C PRO A 44 2.61 -3.93 -3.34
N TYR A 45 2.79 -4.06 -2.04
CA TYR A 45 1.93 -3.43 -1.03
C TYR A 45 2.75 -2.68 0.02
N LEU A 46 2.30 -1.47 0.36
CA LEU A 46 2.85 -0.66 1.45
C LEU A 46 1.72 -0.24 2.39
N HIS A 47 1.87 -0.56 3.67
CA HIS A 47 1.00 -0.02 4.72
C HIS A 47 1.69 1.13 5.45
N LEU A 48 0.99 2.27 5.52
CA LEU A 48 1.39 3.47 6.23
C LEU A 48 0.35 3.75 7.34
N GLU A 49 0.83 4.21 8.48
CA GLU A 49 -0.01 4.70 9.57
C GLU A 49 0.43 6.13 9.88
N THR A 50 -0.52 7.05 10.01
CA THR A 50 -0.27 8.49 10.18
C THR A 50 -1.43 9.14 10.94
N ASP A 51 -1.34 10.44 11.23
CA ASP A 51 -2.46 11.25 11.70
C ASP A 51 -2.46 12.64 11.04
N PHE A 52 -3.14 13.62 11.64
CA PHE A 52 -3.23 14.98 11.11
C PHE A 52 -2.04 15.86 11.51
N TYR A 53 -1.10 15.35 12.30
CA TYR A 53 0.08 16.08 12.75
C TYR A 53 1.23 15.89 11.74
N PRO A 54 1.92 16.96 11.31
CA PRO A 54 2.95 16.89 10.26
C PRO A 54 4.27 16.22 10.70
N GLY A 55 4.33 15.65 11.90
CA GLY A 55 5.57 15.15 12.50
C GLY A 55 6.21 13.97 11.77
N ASP A 56 5.44 13.25 10.95
CA ASP A 56 5.90 12.07 10.21
C ASP A 56 6.11 12.32 8.71
N GLU A 57 5.91 13.55 8.20
CA GLU A 57 5.94 13.87 6.77
C GLU A 57 7.23 13.39 6.08
N GLY A 58 8.39 13.63 6.72
CA GLY A 58 9.69 13.19 6.18
C GLY A 58 9.82 11.67 6.11
N GLN A 59 9.26 10.94 7.09
CA GLN A 59 9.26 9.48 7.08
C GLN A 59 8.33 8.95 5.98
N LEU A 60 7.12 9.49 5.87
CA LEU A 60 6.16 9.11 4.84
C LEU A 60 6.75 9.33 3.45
N ARG A 61 7.35 10.50 3.20
CA ARG A 61 8.03 10.84 1.94
C ARG A 61 9.07 9.79 1.56
N THR A 62 10.02 9.51 2.45
CA THR A 62 11.10 8.54 2.20
C THR A 62 10.55 7.14 1.89
N ARG A 63 9.53 6.69 2.64
CA ARG A 63 8.93 5.36 2.46
C ARG A 63 8.16 5.25 1.15
N ILE A 64 7.44 6.29 0.76
CA ILE A 64 6.70 6.34 -0.51
C ILE A 64 7.68 6.40 -1.69
N GLU A 65 8.73 7.23 -1.62
CA GLU A 65 9.78 7.31 -2.63
C GLU A 65 10.44 5.94 -2.86
N ALA A 66 10.90 5.28 -1.79
CA ALA A 66 11.48 3.95 -1.87
C ALA A 66 10.51 2.91 -2.46
N PHE A 67 9.22 2.97 -2.10
CA PHE A 67 8.22 2.07 -2.65
C PHE A 67 7.98 2.30 -4.15
N LEU A 68 7.90 3.56 -4.58
CA LEU A 68 7.78 3.90 -6.01
C LEU A 68 8.99 3.43 -6.80
N GLU A 69 10.21 3.59 -6.27
CA GLU A 69 11.43 3.07 -6.88
C GLU A 69 11.38 1.55 -7.04
N MET A 70 10.96 0.81 -6.01
CA MET A 70 10.80 -0.65 -6.07
C MET A 70 9.76 -1.08 -7.12
N VAL A 71 8.62 -0.40 -7.19
CA VAL A 71 7.57 -0.67 -8.20
C VAL A 71 8.11 -0.42 -9.60
N GLN A 72 8.82 0.69 -9.83
CA GLN A 72 9.39 1.03 -11.12
C GLN A 72 10.45 0.02 -11.55
N GLN A 73 11.35 -0.39 -10.65
CA GLN A 73 12.36 -1.41 -10.94
C GLN A 73 11.72 -2.74 -11.34
N ARG A 74 10.64 -3.14 -10.66
CA ARG A 74 9.92 -4.38 -10.97
C ARG A 74 9.24 -4.33 -12.34
N LYS A 75 8.68 -3.18 -12.74
CA LYS A 75 8.12 -3.02 -14.10
C LYS A 75 9.19 -3.03 -15.19
N ASN A 76 10.37 -2.48 -14.92
CA ASN A 76 11.47 -2.42 -15.89
C ASN A 76 12.21 -3.77 -16.08
N GLN A 77 11.98 -4.75 -15.21
CA GLN A 77 12.55 -6.11 -15.30
C GLN A 77 11.63 -7.11 -16.02
N LEU A 78 10.42 -6.67 -16.41
CA LEU A 78 9.46 -7.40 -17.24
C LEU A 78 9.54 -6.92 -18.69
#